data_AF-A0A9E0H888-F1
#
_entry.id   AF-A0A9E0H888-F1
#
_cell.length_a   1.000
_cell.length_b   1.000
_cell.length_c   1.000
_cell.angle_alpha   90.00
_cell.angle_beta   90.00
_cell.angle_gamma   90.00
#
_symmetry.space_group_name_H-M   'P 1'
#
loop_
_entity.id
_entity.type
_entity.pdbx_description
1 polymer ?
#
loop_
_entity_poly.entity_id
_entity_poly.type
_entity_poly.pdbx_seq_one_letter_code
_entity_poly.pdbx_strand_id
1 'polypeptide(L)'
;MRTPRGSGETPTIDVETALVNHLRTLMSLQRWPEARVAARELATRHPHKAHYRALLALARGHEAALANDYKRAREEWQRAITLEPTLEDAALALRRSRPSLFERLFRR
;
A
#
# COMPACT_ATOMS: atom_id res chain seq x y z
N MET A 1 -8.99 -8.20 53.96
CA MET A 1 -9.05 -8.79 52.61
C MET A 1 -9.57 -7.74 51.64
N ARG A 2 -8.73 -7.18 50.76
CA ARG A 2 -9.13 -6.33 49.64
C ARG A 2 -8.72 -7.05 48.35
N THR A 3 -9.68 -7.48 47.56
CA THR A 3 -9.44 -7.94 46.19
C THR A 3 -9.30 -6.71 45.29
N PRO A 4 -8.21 -6.55 44.52
CA PRO A 4 -8.18 -5.57 43.45
C PRO A 4 -9.07 -6.07 42.32
N ARG A 5 -10.10 -5.29 42.00
CA ARG A 5 -10.92 -5.46 40.80
C ARG A 5 -10.02 -5.06 39.62
N GLY A 6 -9.30 -6.03 39.07
CA GLY A 6 -8.59 -5.85 37.80
C GLY A 6 -9.64 -5.62 36.72
N SER A 7 -9.86 -4.35 36.38
CA SER A 7 -10.58 -3.96 35.18
C SER A 7 -9.81 -4.55 33.99
N GLY A 8 -10.25 -5.71 33.52
CA GLY A 8 -9.81 -6.26 32.25
C GLY A 8 -10.36 -5.38 31.14
N GLU A 9 -9.72 -4.24 30.89
CA GLU A 9 -9.74 -3.63 29.57
C GLU A 9 -9.02 -4.61 28.66
N THR A 10 -9.76 -5.58 28.13
CA THR A 10 -9.32 -6.29 26.94
C THR A 10 -8.98 -5.21 25.92
N PRO A 11 -7.75 -5.14 25.40
CA PRO A 11 -7.44 -4.17 24.36
C PRO A 11 -8.32 -4.58 23.18
N THR A 12 -9.42 -3.87 22.98
CA THR A 12 -10.14 -3.86 21.72
C THR A 12 -9.17 -3.22 20.75
N ILE A 13 -8.25 -4.03 20.22
CA ILE A 13 -7.37 -3.60 19.15
C ILE A 13 -8.33 -3.13 18.07
N ASP A 14 -8.33 -1.81 17.87
CA ASP A 14 -9.12 -1.18 16.86
C ASP A 14 -8.83 -1.90 15.52
N VAL A 15 -9.88 -2.40 14.88
CA VAL A 15 -9.75 -3.29 13.72
C VAL A 15 -9.04 -2.57 12.57
N GLU A 16 -9.23 -1.24 12.47
CA GLU A 16 -8.46 -0.40 11.56
C GLU A 16 -6.96 -0.44 11.92
N THR A 17 -6.60 -0.21 13.18
CA THR A 17 -5.21 -0.28 13.66
C THR A 17 -4.56 -1.66 13.40
N ALA A 18 -5.30 -2.76 13.62
CA ALA A 18 -4.81 -4.11 13.32
C ALA A 18 -4.53 -4.29 11.82
N LEU A 19 -5.46 -3.85 10.96
CA LEU A 19 -5.33 -3.93 9.50
C LEU A 19 -4.19 -3.05 8.97
N VAL A 20 -4.02 -1.84 9.51
CA VAL A 20 -2.92 -0.93 9.15
C VAL A 20 -1.57 -1.56 9.52
N ASN A 21 -1.46 -2.12 10.72
CA ASN A 21 -0.23 -2.81 11.13
C ASN A 21 0.05 -4.02 10.25
N HIS A 22 -0.96 -4.83 9.95
CA HIS A 22 -0.83 -5.96 9.05
C HIS A 22 -0.38 -5.55 7.64
N LEU A 23 -1.01 -4.52 7.06
CA LEU A 23 -0.63 -3.97 5.77
C LEU A 23 0.83 -3.50 5.78
N ARG A 24 1.24 -2.75 6.81
CA ARG A 24 2.63 -2.27 6.94
C ARG A 24 3.62 -3.43 6.99
N THR A 25 3.31 -4.50 7.73
CA THR A 25 4.14 -5.71 7.74
C THR A 25 4.23 -6.34 6.35
N LEU A 26 3.11 -6.52 5.66
CA LEU A 26 3.09 -7.10 4.31
C LEU A 26 3.90 -6.26 3.32
N MET A 27 3.80 -4.93 3.38
CA MET A 27 4.58 -4.02 2.54
C MET A 27 6.08 -4.12 2.85
N SER A 28 6.47 -4.20 4.13
CA SER A 28 7.88 -4.37 4.52
C SER A 28 8.47 -5.70 4.02
N LEU A 29 7.65 -6.75 3.99
CA LEU A 29 8.00 -8.07 3.45
C LEU A 29 7.85 -8.15 1.93
N GLN A 30 7.45 -7.06 1.25
CA GLN A 30 7.18 -7.02 -0.19
C GLN A 30 6.15 -8.08 -0.66
N ARG A 31 5.24 -8.48 0.22
CA ARG A 31 4.12 -9.39 -0.08
C ARG A 31 2.98 -8.60 -0.72
N TRP A 32 3.23 -8.12 -1.94
CA TRP A 32 2.35 -7.17 -2.64
C TRP A 32 0.94 -7.70 -2.96
N PRO A 33 0.75 -8.97 -3.37
CA PRO A 33 -0.60 -9.52 -3.57
C PRO A 33 -1.43 -9.51 -2.29
N GLU A 34 -0.85 -9.90 -1.16
CA GLU A 34 -1.51 -9.88 0.14
C GLU A 34 -1.71 -8.45 0.65
N ALA A 35 -0.70 -7.58 0.47
CA ALA A 35 -0.80 -6.17 0.82
C ALA A 35 -1.96 -5.49 0.05
N ARG A 36 -2.15 -5.84 -1.22
CA ARG A 36 -3.28 -5.35 -2.02
C ARG A 36 -4.62 -5.75 -1.40
N VAL A 37 -4.74 -6.97 -0.88
CA VAL A 37 -5.98 -7.44 -0.24
C VAL A 37 -6.25 -6.64 1.04
N ALA A 38 -5.26 -6.50 1.92
CA ALA A 38 -5.39 -5.72 3.15
C ALA A 38 -5.69 -4.22 2.87
N ALA A 39 -4.99 -3.61 1.91
CA ALA A 39 -5.23 -2.24 1.50
C ALA A 39 -6.62 -2.04 0.86
N ARG A 40 -7.11 -3.02 0.10
CA ARG A 40 -8.48 -2.99 -0.45
C ARG A 40 -9.52 -3.02 0.65
N GLU A 41 -9.31 -3.84 1.66
CA GLU A 41 -10.21 -3.92 2.81
C GLU A 41 -10.25 -2.58 3.57
N LEU A 42 -9.10 -1.98 3.86
CA LEU A 42 -9.02 -0.65 4.46
C LEU A 42 -9.71 0.42 3.60
N ALA A 43 -9.46 0.43 2.29
CA ALA A 43 -10.10 1.39 1.38
C ALA A 43 -11.63 1.20 1.26
N THR A 44 -12.11 -0.03 1.45
CA THR A 44 -13.54 -0.37 1.42
C THR A 44 -14.23 0.02 2.72
N ARG A 45 -13.58 -0.22 3.87
CA ARG A 45 -14.08 0.16 5.19
C ARG A 45 -14.05 1.67 5.42
N HIS A 46 -13.05 2.37 4.86
CA HIS A 46 -12.88 3.81 5.03
C HIS A 46 -12.79 4.52 3.67
N PRO A 47 -13.90 4.61 2.91
CA PRO A 47 -13.91 5.18 1.56
C PRO A 47 -13.59 6.69 1.53
N HIS A 48 -13.74 7.38 2.66
CA HIS A 48 -13.40 8.79 2.81
C HIS A 48 -11.89 9.03 3.00
N LYS A 49 -11.12 8.03 3.43
CA LYS A 49 -9.66 8.14 3.63
C LYS A 49 -8.94 7.88 2.31
N ALA A 50 -8.57 8.96 1.61
CA ALA A 50 -7.82 8.88 0.35
C ALA A 50 -6.50 8.10 0.48
N HIS A 51 -5.86 8.18 1.65
CA HIS A 51 -4.63 7.47 2.00
C HIS A 51 -4.71 5.96 1.73
N TYR A 52 -5.78 5.27 2.15
CA TYR A 52 -5.89 3.82 1.91
C TYR A 52 -6.13 3.47 0.44
N ARG A 53 -6.80 4.35 -0.32
CA ARG A 53 -6.91 4.19 -1.77
C ARG A 53 -5.54 4.38 -2.44
N ALA A 54 -4.71 5.30 -1.94
CA ALA A 54 -3.34 5.49 -2.43
C ALA A 54 -2.47 4.26 -2.13
N LEU A 55 -2.53 3.71 -0.91
CA LEU A 55 -1.84 2.47 -0.54
C LEU A 55 -2.31 1.26 -1.37
N LEU A 56 -3.61 1.17 -1.68
CA LEU A 56 -4.13 0.15 -2.58
C LEU A 56 -3.54 0.28 -4.00
N ALA A 57 -3.48 1.50 -4.53
CA ALA A 57 -2.87 1.77 -5.83
C ALA A 57 -1.36 1.46 -5.83
N LEU A 58 -0.65 1.78 -4.75
CA LEU A 58 0.76 1.42 -4.57
C LEU A 58 0.96 -0.10 -4.61
N ALA A 59 0.16 -0.86 -3.84
CA ALA A 59 0.24 -2.32 -3.80
C ALA A 59 -0.07 -2.96 -5.16
N ARG A 60 -1.09 -2.45 -5.89
CA ARG A 60 -1.39 -2.87 -7.27
C ARG A 60 -0.23 -2.61 -8.23
N GLY A 61 0.43 -1.46 -8.09
CA GLY A 61 1.58 -1.12 -8.92
C GLY A 61 2.73 -2.12 -8.73
N HIS A 62 3.04 -2.46 -7.49
CA HIS A 62 4.08 -3.47 -7.21
C HIS A 62 3.68 -4.89 -7.62
N GLU A 63 2.42 -5.29 -7.43
CA GLU A 63 1.91 -6.58 -7.92
C GLU A 63 2.02 -6.68 -9.45
N ALA A 64 1.65 -5.62 -10.18
CA ALA A 64 1.80 -5.58 -11.64
C ALA A 64 3.27 -5.62 -12.07
N ALA A 65 4.16 -4.95 -11.33
CA ALA A 65 5.60 -5.01 -11.59
C ALA A 65 6.18 -6.42 -11.38
N LEU A 66 5.72 -7.16 -10.36
CA LEU A 66 6.09 -8.58 -10.18
C LEU A 66 5.64 -9.45 -11.35
N ALA A 67 4.50 -9.11 -11.98
CA ALA A 67 3.99 -9.78 -13.17
C ALA A 67 4.67 -9.30 -14.48
N ASN A 68 5.73 -8.48 -14.41
CA ASN A 68 6.39 -7.82 -15.54
C ASN A 68 5.49 -6.88 -16.37
N ASP A 69 4.32 -6.51 -15.86
CA ASP A 69 3.43 -5.52 -16.47
C ASP A 69 3.80 -4.11 -15.98
N TYR A 70 4.95 -3.61 -16.44
CA TYR A 70 5.46 -2.30 -16.07
C TYR A 70 4.59 -1.15 -16.59
N LYS A 71 3.77 -1.37 -17.63
CA LYS A 71 2.84 -0.35 -18.11
C LYS A 71 1.77 -0.12 -17.05
N ARG A 72 1.08 -1.18 -16.65
CA ARG A 72 0.06 -1.11 -15.60
C ARG A 72 0.64 -0.70 -14.26
N ALA A 73 1.85 -1.15 -13.91
CA ALA A 73 2.53 -0.75 -12.69
C ALA A 73 2.67 0.78 -12.57
N ARG A 74 3.13 1.43 -13.66
CA ARG A 74 3.27 2.89 -13.72
C ARG A 74 1.94 3.63 -13.61
N GLU A 75 0.90 3.14 -14.26
CA GLU A 75 -0.44 3.73 -14.16
C GLU A 75 -0.95 3.70 -12.71
N GLU A 76 -0.75 2.59 -12.00
CA GLU A 76 -1.18 2.46 -10.61
C GLU A 76 -0.32 3.29 -9.64
N TRP A 77 1.00 3.35 -9.83
CA TRP A 77 1.85 4.25 -9.04
C TRP A 77 1.52 5.73 -9.28
N GLN A 78 1.20 6.10 -10.53
CA GLN A 78 0.75 7.46 -10.83
C GLN A 78 -0.57 7.78 -10.13
N ARG A 79 -1.52 6.84 -10.10
CA ARG A 79 -2.77 6.99 -9.34
C ARG A 79 -2.52 7.15 -7.84
N ALA A 80 -1.59 6.38 -7.28
CA ALA A 80 -1.22 6.51 -5.87
C ALA A 80 -0.72 7.93 -5.54
N ILE A 81 0.14 8.51 -6.40
CA ILE A 81 0.64 9.89 -6.26
C ILE A 81 -0.49 10.92 -6.44
N THR A 82 -1.43 10.69 -7.36
CA THR A 82 -2.58 11.59 -7.55
C THR A 82 -3.51 11.59 -6.33
N LEU A 83 -3.68 10.44 -5.68
CA LEU A 83 -4.51 10.32 -4.48
C LEU A 83 -3.81 10.88 -3.24
N GLU A 84 -2.49 10.68 -3.14
CA GLU A 84 -1.67 11.15 -2.03
C GLU A 84 -0.29 11.58 -2.54
N PRO A 85 -0.09 12.88 -2.81
CA PRO A 85 1.18 13.40 -3.31
C PRO A 85 2.34 13.23 -2.32
N THR A 86 2.04 13.10 -1.02
CA THR A 86 3.02 12.91 0.05
C THR A 86 3.49 11.47 0.19
N LEU A 87 2.94 10.52 -0.59
CA LEU A 87 3.33 9.11 -0.54
C LEU A 87 4.65 8.88 -1.29
N GLU A 88 5.77 9.07 -0.58
CA GLU A 88 7.13 8.98 -1.13
C GLU A 88 7.42 7.64 -1.81
N ASP A 89 6.92 6.53 -1.23
CA ASP A 89 7.10 5.19 -1.78
C ASP A 89 6.58 5.06 -3.22
N ALA A 90 5.43 5.67 -3.51
CA ALA A 90 4.85 5.65 -4.86
C ALA A 90 5.68 6.48 -5.85
N ALA A 91 6.18 7.64 -5.43
CA ALA A 91 7.06 8.47 -6.24
C ALA A 91 8.39 7.76 -6.52
N LEU A 92 8.97 7.08 -5.53
CA LEU A 92 10.18 6.28 -5.68
C LEU A 92 9.97 5.11 -6.63
N ALA A 93 8.87 4.37 -6.50
CA ALA A 93 8.55 3.24 -7.36
C ALA A 93 8.33 3.69 -8.83
N LEU A 94 7.62 4.79 -9.04
CA LEU A 94 7.44 5.37 -10.37
C LEU A 94 8.77 5.82 -10.97
N ARG A 95 9.66 6.45 -10.18
CA ARG A 95 10.98 6.87 -10.66
C ARG A 95 11.85 5.68 -11.07
N ARG A 96 11.83 4.59 -10.30
CA ARG A 96 12.60 3.37 -10.57
C ARG A 96 12.14 2.61 -11.82
N SER A 97 10.87 2.73 -12.18
CA SER A 97 10.29 2.04 -13.34
C SER A 97 10.34 2.82 -14.66
N ARG A 98 10.92 4.03 -14.64
CA ARG A 98 11.14 4.79 -15.86
C ARG A 98 12.26 4.09 -16.66
N PRO A 99 11.99 3.69 -17.91
CA PRO A 99 13.02 3.11 -18.75
C PRO A 99 14.11 4.15 -18.93
N SER A 100 15.34 3.66 -18.99
CA SER A 100 16.48 4.52 -19.24
C SER A 100 16.31 5.24 -20.59
N LEU A 101 16.88 6.45 -20.72
CA LEU A 101 16.93 7.16 -22.00
C LEU A 101 17.52 6.27 -23.12
N PHE A 102 18.43 5.38 -22.74
CA PHE A 102 19.01 4.36 -23.62
C PHE A 102 17.94 3.40 -24.17
N GLU A 103 17.13 2.75 -23.34
CA GLU A 103 16.05 1.86 -23.81
C GLU A 103 15.03 2.56 -24.72
N ARG A 104 14.81 3.86 -24.54
CA ARG A 104 13.92 4.65 -25.40
C ARG A 104 14.53 4.95 -26.78
N LEU A 105 15.86 5.04 -26.87
CA LEU A 105 16.57 5.37 -28.12
C LEU A 105 16.83 4.13 -29.00
N PHE A 106 16.99 2.95 -28.40
CA PHE A 106 17.31 1.71 -29.12
C PHE A 106 16.09 0.82 -29.44
N ARG A 107 14.89 1.21 -29.00
CA ARG A 107 13.63 0.54 -29.38
C ARG A 107 13.00 1.22 -30.60
N ARG A 108 13.73 1.27 -31.71
CA ARG A 108 13.26 1.78 -33.01
C ARG A 108 13.28 0.68 -34.06
#